data_AF-A0A968WAB1-F1
#
_entry.id   AF-A0A968WAB1-F1
#
_cell.length_a   1.000
_cell.length_b   1.000
_cell.length_c   1.000
_cell.angle_alpha   90.00
_cell.angle_beta   90.00
_cell.angle_gamma   90.00
#
_symmetry.space_group_name_H-M   'P 1'
#
loop_
_entity.id
_entity.type
_entity.pdbx_description
1 polymer ?
#
loop_
_entity_poly.entity_id
_entity_poly.type
_entity_poly.pdbx_seq_one_letter_code
_entity_poly.pdbx_strand_id
1 'polypeptide(L)'
;MSETNEVKISDKTTKNSAFSKIKKILIGVVVATIAGAGLYGAGWFQARSQFSANDEKIQLESELQQTKEQLTTARNRAYLMEARGDLYDTTVNLDSRNFGVANTRLEEAAAALNKVSDVNGSLNITKIKELQQAISKKNINVAVNLEQQRNTVLSYINVLNQLIPAEENLTIPASSESPN
;
A
#
# COMPACT_ATOMS: atom_id res chain seq x y z
N MET A 1 0.09 -102.66 -35.87
CA MET A 1 -0.15 -101.62 -34.86
C MET A 1 1.21 -101.31 -34.26
N SER A 2 2.03 -100.50 -34.94
CA SER A 2 2.06 -99.01 -34.87
C SER A 2 2.55 -98.58 -33.48
N GLU A 3 3.64 -97.84 -33.27
CA GLU A 3 4.26 -96.81 -34.11
C GLU A 3 5.63 -96.38 -33.51
N THR A 4 6.61 -96.11 -34.40
CA THR A 4 7.62 -95.02 -34.44
C THR A 4 8.44 -94.66 -33.19
N ASN A 5 9.78 -94.78 -33.19
CA ASN A 5 10.84 -93.93 -33.80
C ASN A 5 11.00 -92.49 -33.26
N GLU A 6 12.25 -92.20 -32.86
CA GLU A 6 12.99 -90.94 -32.63
C GLU A 6 12.24 -89.60 -32.57
N VAL A 7 12.62 -88.71 -31.63
CA VAL A 7 13.28 -87.42 -31.96
C VAL A 7 14.08 -86.90 -30.75
N LYS A 8 15.36 -86.62 -31.00
CA LYS A 8 16.28 -85.83 -30.17
C LYS A 8 16.02 -84.35 -30.46
N ILE A 9 15.52 -83.56 -29.49
CA ILE A 9 15.52 -82.10 -29.59
C ILE A 9 16.48 -81.55 -28.53
N SER A 10 17.71 -81.32 -28.98
CA SER A 10 18.54 -80.26 -28.44
C SER A 10 17.90 -78.95 -28.90
N ASP A 11 17.44 -78.12 -27.97
CA ASP A 11 17.45 -76.68 -28.25
C ASP A 11 17.83 -75.85 -27.02
N LYS A 12 18.92 -75.11 -27.21
CA LYS A 12 19.37 -74.05 -26.33
C LYS A 12 18.33 -72.94 -26.40
N THR A 13 17.82 -72.46 -25.27
CA THR A 13 17.56 -71.01 -25.19
C THR A 13 17.75 -70.48 -23.78
N THR A 14 19.00 -70.11 -23.52
CA THR A 14 19.45 -69.02 -22.66
C THR A 14 18.46 -67.84 -22.63
N LYS A 15 17.58 -67.75 -21.63
CA LYS A 15 16.74 -66.54 -21.45
C LYS A 15 16.29 -66.24 -20.01
N ASN A 16 17.03 -66.64 -18.98
CA ASN A 16 16.69 -66.30 -17.58
C ASN A 16 17.55 -65.19 -16.93
N SER A 17 18.59 -64.69 -17.60
CA SER A 17 19.50 -63.67 -17.05
C SER A 17 19.03 -62.22 -17.27
N ALA A 18 18.45 -61.92 -18.44
CA ALA A 18 18.06 -60.55 -18.80
C ALA A 18 16.79 -60.08 -18.05
N PHE A 19 15.76 -60.93 -17.93
CA PHE A 19 14.52 -60.60 -17.21
C PHE A 19 14.74 -60.42 -15.70
N SER A 20 15.66 -61.18 -15.10
CA SER A 20 16.06 -61.02 -13.69
C SER A 20 16.73 -59.66 -13.43
N LYS A 21 17.63 -59.23 -14.32
CA LYS A 21 18.29 -57.91 -14.24
C LYS A 21 17.30 -56.77 -14.47
N ILE A 22 16.41 -56.89 -15.46
CA ILE A 22 15.36 -55.91 -15.75
C ILE A 22 14.40 -55.79 -14.56
N LYS A 23 13.99 -56.90 -13.94
CA LYS A 23 13.12 -56.90 -12.74
C LYS A 23 13.79 -56.21 -11.55
N LYS A 24 15.10 -56.42 -11.34
CA LYS A 24 15.88 -55.72 -10.30
C LYS A 24 16.01 -54.21 -10.56
N ILE A 25 16.22 -53.81 -11.82
CA ILE A 25 16.26 -52.39 -12.22
C ILE A 25 14.88 -51.76 -12.02
N LEU A 26 13.80 -52.44 -12.39
CA LEU A 26 12.43 -51.94 -12.23
C LEU A 26 12.09 -51.73 -10.74
N ILE A 27 12.48 -52.66 -9.87
CA ILE A 27 12.29 -52.52 -8.42
C ILE A 27 13.09 -51.31 -7.88
N GLY A 28 14.33 -51.13 -8.33
CA GLY A 28 15.14 -49.97 -7.95
C GLY A 28 14.52 -48.63 -8.35
N VAL A 29 13.98 -48.55 -9.57
CA VAL A 29 13.28 -47.35 -10.06
C VAL A 29 12.01 -47.09 -9.25
N VAL A 30 11.20 -48.11 -8.95
CA VAL A 30 9.97 -47.94 -8.16
C VAL A 30 10.28 -47.42 -6.75
N VAL A 31 11.31 -47.97 -6.09
CA VAL A 31 11.73 -47.51 -4.75
C VAL A 31 12.25 -46.06 -4.80
N ALA A 32 13.05 -45.71 -5.82
CA ALA A 32 13.53 -44.34 -6.00
C ALA A 32 12.40 -43.34 -6.24
N THR A 33 11.38 -43.71 -7.02
CA THR A 33 10.21 -42.86 -7.26
C THR A 33 9.37 -42.67 -6.00
N ILE A 34 9.17 -43.71 -5.19
CA ILE A 34 8.43 -43.61 -3.93
C ILE A 34 9.21 -42.76 -2.91
N ALA A 35 10.53 -42.95 -2.81
CA ALA A 35 11.37 -42.13 -1.94
C ALA A 35 11.40 -40.66 -2.39
N GLY A 36 11.50 -40.42 -3.71
CA GLY A 36 11.41 -39.09 -4.30
C GLY A 36 10.06 -38.42 -4.03
N ALA A 37 8.96 -39.14 -4.19
CA ALA A 37 7.62 -38.64 -3.88
C ALA A 37 7.43 -38.36 -2.38
N GLY A 38 7.99 -39.19 -1.50
CA GLY A 38 7.97 -38.99 -0.05
C GLY A 38 8.76 -37.74 0.37
N LEU A 39 9.97 -37.54 -0.17
CA LEU A 39 10.78 -36.35 0.10
C LEU A 39 10.15 -35.08 -0.48
N TYR A 40 9.59 -35.15 -1.69
CA TYR A 40 8.89 -34.03 -2.32
C TYR A 40 7.62 -33.66 -1.53
N GLY A 41 6.84 -34.65 -1.10
CA GLY A 41 5.64 -34.45 -0.27
C GLY A 41 5.96 -33.89 1.12
N ALA A 42 7.00 -34.38 1.78
CA ALA A 42 7.46 -33.89 3.08
C ALA A 42 7.95 -32.43 2.99
N GLY A 43 8.70 -32.09 1.95
CA GLY A 43 9.13 -30.70 1.69
C GLY A 43 7.95 -29.75 1.47
N TRP A 44 6.91 -30.20 0.76
CA TRP A 44 5.69 -29.41 0.54
C TRP A 44 4.88 -29.20 1.83
N PHE A 45 4.82 -30.22 2.70
CA PHE A 45 4.12 -30.13 3.99
C PHE A 45 4.86 -29.23 4.99
N GLN A 46 6.21 -29.29 5.01
CA GLN A 46 7.04 -28.46 5.87
C GLN A 46 7.16 -27.00 5.38
N ALA A 47 7.03 -26.76 4.07
CA ALA A 47 6.85 -25.41 3.53
C ALA A 47 5.48 -24.84 3.93
N ARG A 48 4.40 -25.61 3.78
CA ARG A 48 3.05 -25.16 4.16
C ARG A 48 2.89 -24.92 5.66
N SER A 49 3.63 -25.61 6.52
CA SER A 49 3.60 -25.34 7.97
C SER A 49 4.36 -24.06 8.38
N GLN A 50 5.27 -23.56 7.53
CA GLN A 50 5.94 -22.27 7.74
C GLN A 50 5.08 -21.10 7.22
N PHE A 51 4.23 -21.35 6.23
CA PHE A 51 3.13 -20.48 5.84
C PHE A 51 1.89 -20.80 6.67
N SER A 52 1.93 -20.50 7.97
CA SER A 52 0.70 -20.37 8.75
C SER A 52 -0.12 -19.25 8.09
N ALA A 53 -1.09 -19.64 7.26
CA ALA A 53 -1.93 -18.71 6.48
C ALA A 53 -2.65 -17.65 7.34
N ASN A 54 -2.62 -17.79 8.67
CA ASN A 54 -3.09 -16.80 9.61
C ASN A 54 -2.04 -15.71 9.88
N ASP A 55 -0.76 -16.04 10.05
CA ASP A 55 0.27 -15.05 10.41
C ASP A 55 0.64 -14.17 9.22
N GLU A 56 0.74 -14.74 8.02
CA GLU A 56 1.00 -13.98 6.79
C GLU A 56 -0.20 -13.08 6.43
N LYS A 57 -1.43 -13.56 6.65
CA LYS A 57 -2.65 -12.76 6.42
C LYS A 57 -2.79 -11.62 7.43
N ILE A 58 -2.48 -11.87 8.71
CA ILE A 58 -2.47 -10.82 9.75
C ILE A 58 -1.38 -9.77 9.45
N GLN A 59 -0.19 -10.19 9.03
CA GLN A 59 0.88 -9.26 8.65
C GLN A 59 0.50 -8.43 7.42
N LEU A 60 -0.05 -9.05 6.37
CA LEU A 60 -0.47 -8.35 5.16
C LEU A 60 -1.64 -7.39 5.44
N GLU A 61 -2.62 -7.79 6.26
CA GLU A 61 -3.71 -6.92 6.69
C GLU A 61 -3.19 -5.74 7.52
N SER A 62 -2.22 -5.98 8.40
CA SER A 62 -1.55 -4.94 9.19
C SER A 62 -0.77 -3.96 8.31
N GLU A 63 0.01 -4.44 7.34
CA GLU A 63 0.77 -3.60 6.41
C GLU A 63 -0.16 -2.75 5.52
N LEU A 64 -1.26 -3.35 5.03
CA LEU A 64 -2.26 -2.63 4.26
C LEU A 64 -2.95 -1.55 5.09
N GLN A 65 -3.27 -1.85 6.36
CA GLN A 65 -3.87 -0.90 7.27
C GLN A 65 -2.92 0.26 7.57
N GLN A 66 -1.66 -0.03 7.87
CA GLN A 66 -0.62 0.97 8.10
C GLN A 66 -0.40 1.86 6.87
N THR A 67 -0.36 1.26 5.67
CA THR A 67 -0.21 2.01 4.41
C THR A 67 -1.40 2.94 4.16
N LYS A 68 -2.62 2.47 4.42
CA LYS A 68 -3.84 3.30 4.31
C LYS A 68 -3.82 4.48 5.29
N GLU A 69 -3.35 4.26 6.50
CA GLU A 69 -3.21 5.29 7.52
C GLU A 69 -2.16 6.33 7.13
N GLN A 70 -1.00 5.90 6.64
CA GLN A 70 0.03 6.79 6.10
C GLN A 70 -0.48 7.61 4.92
N LEU A 71 -1.19 6.96 3.98
CA LEU A 71 -1.79 7.64 2.84
C LEU A 71 -2.81 8.69 3.28
N THR A 72 -3.65 8.37 4.27
CA THR A 72 -4.64 9.32 4.77
C THR A 72 -3.99 10.48 5.51
N THR A 73 -2.97 10.21 6.32
CA THR A 73 -2.15 11.26 6.97
C THR A 73 -1.53 12.20 5.92
N ALA A 74 -0.94 11.65 4.86
CA ALA A 74 -0.36 12.43 3.78
C ALA A 74 -1.41 13.27 3.03
N ARG A 75 -2.58 12.69 2.75
CA ARG A 75 -3.71 13.40 2.11
C ARG A 75 -4.24 14.53 2.98
N ASN A 76 -4.44 14.29 4.26
CA ASN A 76 -4.88 15.31 5.21
C ASN A 76 -3.88 16.47 5.26
N ARG A 77 -2.58 16.18 5.29
CA ARG A 77 -1.54 17.21 5.21
C ARG A 77 -1.65 18.01 3.91
N ALA A 78 -1.84 17.35 2.77
CA ALA A 78 -2.01 18.02 1.49
C ALA A 78 -3.24 18.97 1.50
N TYR A 79 -4.38 18.52 1.99
CA TYR A 79 -5.59 19.35 2.09
C TYR A 79 -5.44 20.55 3.03
N LEU A 80 -4.74 20.38 4.15
CA LEU A 80 -4.45 21.50 5.07
C LEU A 80 -3.51 22.53 4.41
N MET A 81 -2.53 22.06 3.62
CA MET A 81 -1.61 22.95 2.89
C MET A 81 -2.29 23.65 1.71
N GLU A 82 -3.18 22.96 1.00
CA GLU A 82 -4.03 23.52 -0.06
C GLU A 82 -4.89 24.65 0.51
N ALA A 83 -5.64 24.37 1.58
CA ALA A 83 -6.44 25.39 2.26
C ALA A 83 -5.62 26.59 2.74
N ARG A 84 -4.40 26.35 3.23
CA ARG A 84 -3.49 27.42 3.64
C ARG A 84 -3.06 28.29 2.46
N GLY A 85 -2.70 27.66 1.34
CA GLY A 85 -2.34 28.35 0.11
C GLY A 85 -3.49 29.23 -0.39
N ASP A 86 -4.69 28.65 -0.46
CA ASP A 86 -5.89 29.36 -0.92
C ASP A 86 -6.22 30.57 -0.03
N LEU A 87 -6.08 30.45 1.30
CA LEU A 87 -6.27 31.59 2.20
C LEU A 87 -5.23 32.71 1.98
N TYR A 88 -3.97 32.37 1.72
CA TYR A 88 -2.97 33.38 1.34
C TYR A 88 -3.32 34.03 0.00
N ASP A 89 -3.69 33.23 -1.00
CA ASP A 89 -4.15 33.72 -2.30
C ASP A 89 -5.37 34.64 -2.14
N THR A 90 -6.31 34.34 -1.24
CA THR A 90 -7.42 35.23 -0.90
C THR A 90 -6.91 36.60 -0.46
N THR A 91 -5.91 36.67 0.42
CA THR A 91 -5.37 37.97 0.89
C THR A 91 -4.72 38.77 -0.25
N VAL A 92 -3.97 38.10 -1.13
CA VAL A 92 -3.34 38.73 -2.30
C VAL A 92 -4.39 39.26 -3.28
N ASN A 93 -5.43 38.46 -3.55
CA ASN A 93 -6.51 38.85 -4.44
C ASN A 93 -7.38 39.97 -3.84
N LEU A 94 -7.56 40.00 -2.52
CA LEU A 94 -8.24 41.08 -1.83
C LEU A 94 -7.47 42.41 -1.94
N ASP A 95 -6.15 42.38 -1.75
CA ASP A 95 -5.27 43.54 -1.94
C ASP A 95 -5.27 44.01 -3.41
N SER A 96 -5.35 43.06 -4.35
CA SER A 96 -5.47 43.32 -5.80
C SER A 96 -6.87 43.74 -6.24
N ARG A 97 -7.84 43.85 -5.31
CA ARG A 97 -9.26 44.15 -5.58
C ARG A 97 -9.95 43.15 -6.53
N ASN A 98 -9.44 41.92 -6.61
CA ASN A 98 -10.03 40.80 -7.33
C ASN A 98 -11.00 40.03 -6.43
N PHE A 99 -12.08 40.69 -5.99
CA PHE A 99 -12.99 40.15 -4.98
C PHE A 99 -13.69 38.85 -5.39
N GLY A 100 -13.99 38.69 -6.68
CA GLY A 100 -14.55 37.44 -7.22
C GLY A 100 -13.59 36.26 -7.00
N VAL A 101 -12.33 36.42 -7.40
CA VAL A 101 -11.29 35.41 -7.21
C VAL A 101 -11.03 35.17 -5.73
N ALA A 102 -10.99 36.22 -4.92
CA ALA A 102 -10.80 36.11 -3.47
C ALA A 102 -11.90 35.26 -2.81
N ASN A 103 -13.16 35.41 -3.23
CA ASN A 103 -14.27 34.56 -2.77
C ASN A 103 -14.14 33.12 -3.27
N THR A 104 -13.77 32.90 -4.54
CA THR A 104 -13.49 31.56 -5.07
C THR A 104 -12.41 30.85 -4.24
N ARG A 105 -11.32 31.55 -3.88
CA ARG A 105 -10.27 31.00 -3.02
C ARG A 105 -10.75 30.67 -1.61
N LEU A 106 -11.66 31.45 -1.03
CA LEU A 106 -12.27 31.10 0.26
C LEU A 106 -13.12 29.82 0.16
N GLU A 107 -13.87 29.66 -0.93
CA GLU A 107 -14.66 28.45 -1.18
C GLU A 107 -13.77 27.22 -1.39
N GLU A 108 -12.68 27.36 -2.15
CA GLU A 108 -11.66 26.32 -2.36
C GLU A 108 -10.99 25.92 -1.04
N ALA A 109 -10.60 26.89 -0.21
CA ALA A 109 -10.06 26.62 1.11
C ALA A 109 -11.05 25.84 2.00
N ALA A 110 -12.31 26.25 2.03
CA ALA A 110 -13.34 25.55 2.78
C ALA A 110 -13.59 24.13 2.23
N ALA A 111 -13.54 23.95 0.92
CA ALA A 111 -13.69 22.65 0.27
C ALA A 111 -12.52 21.71 0.59
N ALA A 112 -11.29 22.21 0.61
CA ALA A 112 -10.11 21.45 1.01
C ALA A 112 -10.20 21.01 2.49
N LEU A 113 -10.56 21.93 3.40
CA LEU A 113 -10.75 21.58 4.82
C LEU A 113 -11.85 20.54 5.05
N ASN A 114 -12.92 20.54 4.22
CA ASN A 114 -13.99 19.55 4.31
C ASN A 114 -13.57 18.13 3.90
N LYS A 115 -12.45 17.97 3.18
CA LYS A 115 -11.90 16.66 2.79
C LYS A 115 -11.06 16.02 3.90
N VAL A 116 -10.68 16.78 4.93
CA VAL A 116 -9.84 16.29 6.02
C VAL A 116 -10.65 15.34 6.91
N SER A 117 -10.12 14.13 7.15
CA SER A 117 -10.75 13.12 8.00
C SER A 117 -9.86 12.71 9.17
N ASP A 118 -10.44 12.44 10.35
CA ASP A 118 -9.68 11.79 11.40
C ASP A 118 -9.67 10.29 11.18
N VAL A 119 -8.50 9.69 11.01
CA VAL A 119 -8.36 8.23 11.02
C VAL A 119 -7.69 7.76 12.31
N ASN A 120 -6.81 8.57 12.90
CA ASN A 120 -5.91 8.14 13.97
C ASN A 120 -6.08 8.95 15.28
N GLY A 121 -7.06 9.84 15.38
CA GLY A 121 -7.27 10.69 16.56
C GLY A 121 -6.23 11.81 16.71
N SER A 122 -5.40 12.03 15.69
CA SER A 122 -4.24 12.94 15.74
C SER A 122 -4.57 14.38 15.35
N LEU A 123 -5.73 14.59 14.71
CA LEU A 123 -6.17 15.89 14.23
C LEU A 123 -7.34 16.40 15.06
N ASN A 124 -7.34 17.70 15.36
CA ASN A 124 -8.50 18.32 15.97
C ASN A 124 -9.56 18.63 14.89
N ILE A 125 -10.28 17.58 14.45
CA ILE A 125 -11.31 17.70 13.41
C ILE A 125 -12.41 18.68 13.79
N THR A 126 -12.76 18.79 15.07
CA THR A 126 -13.76 19.76 15.54
C THR A 126 -13.33 21.18 15.19
N LYS A 127 -12.09 21.56 15.54
CA LYS A 127 -11.52 22.88 15.19
C LYS A 127 -11.41 23.08 13.67
N ILE A 128 -11.03 22.04 12.94
CA ILE A 128 -10.95 22.11 11.47
C ILE A 128 -12.33 22.36 10.85
N LYS A 129 -13.38 21.70 11.35
CA LYS A 129 -14.76 21.93 10.91
C LYS A 129 -15.29 23.30 11.31
N GLU A 130 -14.98 23.77 12.52
CA GLU A 130 -15.30 25.14 12.95
C GLU A 130 -14.68 26.18 12.01
N LEU A 131 -13.39 26.00 11.70
CA LEU A 131 -12.67 26.87 10.76
C LEU A 131 -13.27 26.79 9.35
N GLN A 132 -13.56 25.59 8.86
CA GLN A 132 -14.21 25.36 7.56
C GLN A 132 -15.55 26.11 7.48
N GLN A 133 -16.38 26.02 8.51
CA GLN A 133 -17.68 26.71 8.56
C GLN A 133 -17.53 28.22 8.66
N ALA A 134 -16.53 28.70 9.40
CA ALA A 134 -16.25 30.14 9.50
C ALA A 134 -15.83 30.71 8.14
N ILE A 135 -14.98 29.99 7.41
CA ILE A 135 -14.53 30.35 6.07
C ILE A 135 -15.69 30.27 5.07
N SER A 136 -16.49 29.19 5.09
CA SER A 136 -17.57 28.98 4.11
C SER A 136 -18.71 30.01 4.22
N LYS A 137 -18.87 30.62 5.40
CA LYS A 137 -19.85 31.70 5.62
C LYS A 137 -19.30 33.07 5.27
N LYS A 138 -17.98 33.19 5.04
CA LYS A 138 -17.34 34.46 4.76
C LYS A 138 -17.57 34.84 3.31
N ASN A 139 -18.04 36.07 3.11
CA ASN A 139 -18.10 36.70 1.79
C ASN A 139 -17.31 38.01 1.84
N ILE A 140 -16.41 38.18 0.87
CA ILE A 140 -15.64 39.40 0.67
C ILE A 140 -16.46 40.36 -0.18
N ASN A 141 -16.65 41.59 0.32
CA ASN A 141 -17.45 42.62 -0.32
C ASN A 141 -16.64 43.93 -0.47
N VAL A 142 -16.78 44.56 -1.63
CA VAL A 142 -16.15 45.84 -2.00
C VAL A 142 -16.58 47.00 -1.09
N ALA A 143 -17.82 46.99 -0.61
CA ALA A 143 -18.42 48.08 0.17
C ALA A 143 -18.06 48.04 1.67
N VAL A 144 -17.24 47.08 2.09
CA VAL A 144 -16.87 46.88 3.50
C VAL A 144 -15.38 47.18 3.68
N ASN A 145 -14.96 47.52 4.90
CA ASN A 145 -13.57 47.78 5.23
C ASN A 145 -12.65 46.60 4.79
N LEU A 146 -11.77 46.87 3.82
CA LEU A 146 -10.88 45.85 3.25
C LEU A 146 -9.82 45.37 4.26
N GLU A 147 -9.29 46.27 5.09
CA GLU A 147 -8.31 45.93 6.12
C GLU A 147 -8.91 44.96 7.14
N GLN A 148 -10.14 45.21 7.59
CA GLN A 148 -10.85 44.30 8.49
C GLN A 148 -11.09 42.92 7.84
N GLN A 149 -11.45 42.90 6.56
CA GLN A 149 -11.64 41.65 5.82
C GLN A 149 -10.33 40.88 5.68
N ARG A 150 -9.22 41.55 5.36
CA ARG A 150 -7.88 40.96 5.31
C ARG A 150 -7.47 40.38 6.66
N ASN A 151 -7.63 41.14 7.74
CA ASN A 151 -7.30 40.71 9.09
C ASN A 151 -8.13 39.50 9.52
N THR A 152 -9.37 39.39 9.03
CA THR A 152 -10.20 38.19 9.23
C THR A 152 -9.61 36.97 8.52
N VAL A 153 -9.17 37.12 7.26
CA VAL A 153 -8.56 36.00 6.52
C VAL A 153 -7.22 35.59 7.14
N LEU A 154 -6.40 36.55 7.57
CA LEU A 154 -5.14 36.30 8.27
C LEU A 154 -5.37 35.56 9.60
N SER A 155 -6.45 35.85 10.32
CA SER A 155 -6.76 35.12 11.55
C SER A 155 -7.13 33.66 11.27
N TYR A 156 -7.83 33.37 10.16
CA TYR A 156 -8.08 31.99 9.71
C TYR A 156 -6.77 31.24 9.41
N ILE A 157 -5.81 31.89 8.75
CA ILE A 157 -4.48 31.32 8.49
C ILE A 157 -3.76 30.99 9.80
N ASN A 158 -3.80 31.89 10.78
CA ASN A 158 -3.18 31.65 12.08
C ASN A 158 -3.80 30.47 12.82
N VAL A 159 -5.13 30.35 12.81
CA VAL A 159 -5.83 29.19 13.36
C VAL A 159 -5.43 27.92 12.61
N LEU A 160 -5.41 27.95 11.27
CA LEU A 160 -5.01 26.79 10.47
C LEU A 160 -3.58 26.34 10.76
N ASN A 161 -2.64 27.27 10.90
CA ASN A 161 -1.24 26.97 11.22
C ASN A 161 -1.08 26.27 12.58
N GLN A 162 -1.96 26.53 13.54
CA GLN A 162 -1.96 25.83 14.84
C GLN A 162 -2.57 24.42 14.75
N LEU A 163 -3.34 24.14 13.70
CA LEU A 163 -4.00 22.85 13.46
C LEU A 163 -3.18 21.93 12.56
N ILE A 164 -2.19 22.47 11.85
CA ILE A 164 -1.24 21.69 11.06
C ILE A 164 -0.23 21.05 12.03
N PRO A 165 -0.11 19.71 12.07
CA PRO A 165 0.91 19.04 12.86
C PRO A 165 2.30 19.57 12.49
N ALA A 166 3.12 19.85 13.50
CA ALA A 166 4.49 20.33 13.29
C ALA A 166 5.23 19.38 12.32
N GLU A 167 6.02 19.95 11.41
CA GLU A 167 6.87 19.15 10.53
C GLU A 167 7.92 18.46 11.39
N GLU A 168 7.66 17.22 11.78
CA GLU A 168 8.67 16.37 12.38
C GLU A 168 9.80 16.25 11.34
N ASN A 169 10.99 16.73 11.73
CA ASN A 169 12.18 16.97 10.91
C ASN A 169 12.25 16.09 9.65
N LEU A 170 11.85 16.64 8.51
CA LEU A 170 12.29 16.12 7.22
C LEU A 170 13.80 16.31 7.17
N THR A 171 14.54 15.29 7.61
CA THR A 171 15.99 15.24 7.42
C THR A 171 16.16 15.06 5.92
N ILE A 172 16.31 16.16 5.18
CA ILE A 172 16.67 16.11 3.78
C ILE A 172 18.04 15.40 3.77
N PRO A 173 18.17 14.19 3.20
CA PRO A 173 19.49 13.59 3.06
C PRO A 173 20.29 14.56 2.21
N ALA A 174 21.29 15.21 2.82
CA ALA A 174 22.21 16.06 2.09
C ALA A 174 22.76 15.23 0.94
N SER A 175 22.50 15.67 -0.29
CA SER A 175 23.12 15.11 -1.48
C SER A 175 24.62 15.11 -1.21
N SER A 176 25.21 13.93 -1.03
CA SER A 176 26.65 13.77 -0.89
C SER A 176 27.28 14.04 -2.26
N GLU A 177 27.39 15.32 -2.63
CA GLU A 177 28.35 15.74 -3.64
C GLU A 177 29.73 15.47 -3.06
N SER A 178 30.33 14.35 -3.47
CA SER A 178 31.76 14.11 -3.28
C SER A 178 32.51 15.12 -4.14
N PRO A 179 33.33 16.01 -3.57
CA PRO A 179 34.23 16.82 -4.38
C PRO A 179 35.30 15.89 -4.97
N ASN A 180 35.46 15.98 -6.30
CA ASN A 180 36.55 15.33 -7.05
C ASN A 180 37.92 15.78 -6.55
#